data_AF-A0A8U0TR09-F1
#
_entry.id   AF-A0A8U0TR09-F1
#
_cell.length_a   1.000
_cell.length_b   1.000
_cell.length_c   1.000
_cell.angle_alpha   90.00
_cell.angle_beta   90.00
_cell.angle_gamma   90.00
#
_symmetry.space_group_name_H-M   'P 1'
#
loop_
_entity.id
_entity.type
_entity.pdbx_description
1 polymer ?
#
loop_
_entity_poly.entity_id
_entity_poly.type
_entity_poly.pdbx_seq_one_letter_code
_entity_poly.pdbx_strand_id
1 'polypeptide(L)'
;MLDPGQVERLESKVVTPLEAYGDIVENKRADLKRFNADRDRALKELQKLEKLQQKNPSDRQRISQAEVNAQKATNNAHRSTRQLEETISDFHRQKLEDIKRIFTDFITVEMVFHAEALEVYTHTFQNLDSMDIDKDLELFTERIRVSEGPLDNQTLLPSSMAHQPSPTLGSSLKHTGESAKKSSSSILQRQRVVEEEEEDEEEDYESEIEAQQINTPKYSDRRTDRLGGLQ
;
A
#
# COMPACT_ATOMS: atom_id res chain seq x y z
N MET A 1 -14.72 21.26 3.71
CA MET A 1 -14.91 19.93 4.33
C MET A 1 -14.85 18.96 3.17
N LEU A 2 -13.88 18.03 3.14
CA LEU A 2 -13.78 17.03 2.08
C LEU A 2 -15.11 16.25 2.03
N ASP A 3 -15.63 15.98 0.84
CA ASP A 3 -16.77 15.08 0.67
C ASP A 3 -16.42 13.74 1.34
N PRO A 4 -17.23 13.23 2.30
CA PRO A 4 -16.99 11.92 2.92
C PRO A 4 -16.76 10.81 1.88
N GLY A 5 -17.39 10.92 0.70
CA GLY A 5 -17.17 10.01 -0.41
C GLY A 5 -15.77 10.10 -1.03
N GLN A 6 -15.13 11.27 -1.08
CA GLN A 6 -13.76 11.40 -1.59
C GLN A 6 -12.76 10.68 -0.69
N VAL A 7 -12.90 10.83 0.63
CA VAL A 7 -12.01 10.17 1.60
C VAL A 7 -12.10 8.66 1.46
N GLU A 8 -13.31 8.11 1.38
CA GLU A 8 -13.52 6.67 1.16
C GLU A 8 -12.96 6.18 -0.18
N ARG A 9 -13.11 6.97 -1.26
CA ARG A 9 -12.54 6.65 -2.58
C ARG A 9 -11.00 6.64 -2.55
N LEU A 10 -10.38 7.61 -1.89
CA LEU A 10 -8.92 7.66 -1.74
C LEU A 10 -8.41 6.49 -0.89
N GLU A 11 -9.08 6.21 0.23
CA GLU A 11 -8.71 5.09 1.11
C GLU A 11 -8.72 3.77 0.34
N SER A 12 -9.83 3.46 -0.33
CA SER A 12 -10.02 2.19 -1.03
C SER A 12 -9.20 2.04 -2.31
N LYS A 13 -9.01 3.11 -3.10
CA LYS A 13 -8.34 3.04 -4.41
C LYS A 13 -6.85 3.37 -4.38
N VAL A 14 -6.39 4.05 -3.34
CA VAL A 14 -5.01 4.54 -3.26
C VAL A 14 -4.31 3.98 -2.04
N VAL A 15 -4.86 4.20 -0.83
CA VAL A 15 -4.20 3.80 0.41
C VAL A 15 -4.13 2.28 0.54
N THR A 16 -5.27 1.58 0.51
CA THR A 16 -5.31 0.13 0.68
C THR A 16 -4.44 -0.61 -0.35
N PRO A 17 -4.44 -0.27 -1.66
CA PRO A 17 -3.55 -0.91 -2.61
C PRO A 17 -2.05 -0.65 -2.36
N LEU A 18 -1.69 0.53 -1.86
CA LEU A 18 -0.30 0.83 -1.48
C LEU A 18 0.12 0.07 -0.22
N GLU A 19 -0.76 -0.05 0.77
CA GLU A 19 -0.49 -0.81 1.99
C GLU A 19 -0.29 -2.30 1.71
N ALA A 20 -1.06 -2.87 0.79
CA ALA A 20 -0.95 -4.28 0.38
C ALA A 20 0.44 -4.66 -0.17
N TYR A 21 1.24 -3.69 -0.65
CA TYR A 21 2.60 -3.95 -1.12
C TYR A 21 3.55 -4.44 -0.02
N GLY A 22 3.26 -4.17 1.26
CA GLY A 22 4.00 -4.75 2.37
C GLY A 22 3.98 -6.28 2.32
N ASP A 23 2.79 -6.86 2.28
CA ASP A 23 2.59 -8.32 2.23
C ASP A 23 3.11 -8.93 0.91
N ILE A 24 2.92 -8.24 -0.22
CA ILE A 24 3.42 -8.70 -1.51
C ILE A 24 4.94 -8.84 -1.48
N VAL A 25 5.64 -7.82 -0.95
CA VAL A 25 7.11 -7.83 -0.88
C VAL A 25 7.62 -8.90 0.08
N GLU A 26 6.96 -9.08 1.23
CA GLU A 26 7.32 -10.15 2.17
C GLU A 26 7.14 -11.55 1.55
N ASN A 27 6.06 -11.78 0.79
CA ASN A 27 5.87 -13.02 0.05
C ASN A 27 6.98 -13.25 -0.99
N LYS A 28 7.35 -12.22 -1.76
CA LYS A 28 8.47 -12.32 -2.73
C LYS A 28 9.81 -12.57 -2.06
N ARG A 29 10.04 -12.03 -0.86
CA ARG A 29 11.22 -12.33 -0.05
C ARG A 29 11.25 -13.79 0.40
N ALA A 30 10.10 -14.36 0.77
CA ALA A 30 9.99 -15.77 1.11
C ALA A 30 10.30 -16.67 -0.10
N ASP A 31 9.80 -16.33 -1.30
CA ASP A 31 10.13 -17.03 -2.54
C ASP A 31 11.65 -16.99 -2.82
N LEU A 32 12.27 -15.81 -2.69
CA LEU A 32 13.72 -15.64 -2.88
C LEU A 32 14.55 -16.52 -1.94
N LYS A 33 14.14 -16.63 -0.66
CA LYS A 33 14.80 -17.52 0.31
C LYS A 33 14.73 -18.99 -0.12
N ARG A 34 13.60 -19.43 -0.68
CA ARG A 34 13.45 -20.82 -1.18
C ARG A 34 14.36 -21.09 -2.37
N PHE A 35 14.42 -20.15 -3.31
CA PHE A 35 15.31 -20.29 -4.47
C PHE A 35 16.79 -20.32 -4.07
N ASN A 36 17.20 -19.50 -3.10
CA ASN A 36 18.56 -19.52 -2.56
C ASN A 36 18.88 -20.85 -1.88
N ALA A 37 17.95 -21.44 -1.11
CA ALA A 37 18.18 -22.73 -0.47
C ALA A 37 18.47 -23.87 -1.46
N ASP A 38 17.83 -23.87 -2.64
CA ASP A 38 18.12 -24.85 -3.70
C ASP A 38 19.52 -24.64 -4.31
N ARG A 39 19.93 -23.39 -4.49
CA ARG A 39 21.27 -23.03 -4.97
C ARG A 39 22.35 -23.44 -3.95
N ASP A 40 22.13 -23.15 -2.68
CA ASP A 40 23.07 -23.48 -1.60
C ASP A 40 23.20 -25.00 -1.43
N ARG A 41 22.10 -25.74 -1.59
CA ARG A 41 22.14 -27.21 -1.63
C ARG A 41 22.96 -27.74 -2.81
N ALA A 42 22.82 -27.16 -3.99
CA ALA A 42 23.63 -27.54 -5.15
C ALA A 42 25.13 -27.31 -4.90
N LEU A 43 25.48 -26.16 -4.31
CA LEU A 43 26.86 -25.86 -3.94
C LEU A 43 27.42 -26.86 -2.93
N LYS A 44 26.67 -27.18 -1.87
CA LYS A 44 27.07 -28.15 -0.85
C LYS A 44 27.31 -29.55 -1.44
N GLU A 45 26.43 -30.03 -2.32
CA GLU A 45 26.61 -31.34 -2.96
C GLU A 45 27.81 -31.38 -3.92
N LEU A 46 28.09 -30.29 -4.64
CA LEU A 46 29.29 -30.18 -5.48
C LEU A 46 30.58 -30.18 -4.66
N GLN A 47 30.63 -29.42 -3.57
CA GLN A 47 31.77 -29.41 -2.64
C GLN A 47 31.99 -30.79 -2.00
N LYS A 48 30.90 -31.47 -1.63
CA LYS A 48 30.97 -32.83 -1.07
C LYS A 48 31.56 -33.83 -2.08
N LEU A 49 31.14 -33.74 -3.34
CA LEU A 49 31.68 -34.55 -4.42
C LEU A 49 33.18 -34.30 -4.63
N GLU A 50 33.59 -33.04 -4.73
CA GLU A 50 35.00 -32.66 -4.91
C GLU A 50 35.89 -33.18 -3.76
N LYS A 51 35.47 -32.94 -2.51
CA LYS A 51 36.17 -33.44 -1.32
C LYS A 51 36.30 -34.96 -1.34
N LEU A 52 35.26 -35.69 -1.76
CA LEU A 52 35.29 -37.15 -1.82
C LEU A 52 36.25 -37.66 -2.91
N GLN A 53 36.25 -37.02 -4.09
CA GLN A 53 37.17 -37.34 -5.19
C GLN A 53 38.64 -37.14 -4.78
N GLN A 54 38.95 -36.07 -4.05
CA GLN A 54 40.30 -35.78 -3.57
C GLN A 54 40.76 -36.74 -2.46
N LYS A 55 39.89 -37.00 -1.48
CA LYS A 55 40.27 -37.82 -0.31
C LYS A 55 40.33 -39.32 -0.62
N ASN A 56 39.41 -39.84 -1.44
CA ASN A 56 39.26 -41.28 -1.68
C ASN A 56 39.00 -41.61 -3.17
N PRO A 57 39.97 -41.41 -4.06
CA PRO A 57 39.79 -41.56 -5.51
C PRO A 57 39.45 -43.00 -5.96
N SER A 58 39.75 -44.01 -5.13
CA SER A 58 39.45 -45.42 -5.44
C SER A 58 38.01 -45.82 -5.12
N ASP A 59 37.28 -45.04 -4.32
CA ASP A 59 35.90 -45.35 -3.93
C ASP A 59 34.89 -44.92 -5.00
N ARG A 60 34.94 -45.63 -6.13
CA ARG A 60 34.12 -45.31 -7.30
C ARG A 60 32.62 -45.37 -7.04
N GLN A 61 32.18 -46.25 -6.15
CA GLN A 61 30.77 -46.40 -5.83
C GLN A 61 30.24 -45.16 -5.11
N ARG A 62 30.94 -44.68 -4.06
CA ARG A 62 30.52 -43.47 -3.35
C ARG A 62 30.65 -42.21 -4.21
N ILE A 63 31.69 -42.12 -5.03
CA ILE A 63 31.86 -41.01 -5.99
C ILE A 63 30.67 -40.98 -6.95
N SER A 64 30.32 -42.11 -7.57
CA SER A 64 29.20 -42.18 -8.51
C SER A 64 27.87 -41.79 -7.85
N GLN A 65 27.63 -42.19 -6.60
CA GLN A 65 26.42 -41.79 -5.88
C GLN A 65 26.40 -40.28 -5.58
N ALA A 66 27.54 -39.70 -5.19
CA ALA A 66 27.67 -38.27 -4.95
C ALA A 66 27.50 -37.45 -6.25
N GLU A 67 28.00 -37.95 -7.38
CA GLU A 67 27.79 -37.35 -8.71
C GLU A 67 26.31 -37.25 -9.07
N VAL A 68 25.55 -38.33 -8.85
CA VAL A 68 24.09 -38.34 -9.11
C VAL A 68 23.37 -37.31 -8.21
N ASN A 69 23.75 -37.23 -6.94
CA ASN A 69 23.16 -36.27 -6.00
C ASN A 69 23.48 -34.81 -6.39
N ALA A 70 24.74 -34.52 -6.70
CA ALA A 70 25.19 -33.20 -7.15
C ALA A 70 24.52 -32.80 -8.46
N GLN A 71 24.38 -33.73 -9.42
CA GLN A 71 23.70 -33.47 -10.67
C GLN A 71 22.21 -33.18 -10.45
N LYS A 72 21.55 -33.93 -9.57
CA LYS A 72 20.14 -33.71 -9.22
C LYS A 72 19.95 -32.34 -8.56
N ALA A 73 20.79 -31.99 -7.59
CA ALA A 73 20.71 -30.69 -6.91
C ALA A 73 20.99 -29.53 -7.89
N THR A 74 21.97 -29.68 -8.78
CA THR A 74 22.30 -28.70 -9.83
C THR A 74 21.14 -28.50 -10.81
N ASN A 75 20.51 -29.59 -11.27
CA ASN A 75 19.35 -29.51 -12.15
C ASN A 75 18.16 -28.80 -11.47
N ASN A 76 17.93 -29.08 -10.18
CA ASN A 76 16.90 -28.39 -9.40
C ASN A 76 17.21 -26.90 -9.24
N ALA A 77 18.45 -26.54 -8.92
CA ALA A 77 18.89 -25.15 -8.83
C ALA A 77 18.70 -24.41 -10.16
N HIS A 78 19.08 -25.00 -11.30
CA HIS A 78 18.85 -24.40 -12.61
C HIS A 78 17.37 -24.17 -12.93
N ARG A 79 16.50 -25.14 -12.59
CA ARG A 79 15.06 -24.98 -12.74
C ARG A 79 14.53 -23.84 -11.87
N SER A 80 14.95 -23.81 -10.60
CA SER A 80 14.63 -22.79 -9.62
C SER A 80 15.07 -21.38 -10.07
N THR A 81 16.27 -21.23 -10.65
CA THR A 81 16.75 -19.96 -11.24
C THR A 81 15.80 -19.44 -12.32
N ARG A 82 15.35 -20.29 -13.25
CA ARG A 82 14.40 -19.88 -14.31
C ARG A 82 13.06 -19.42 -13.72
N GLN A 83 12.55 -20.13 -12.71
CA GLN A 83 11.33 -19.74 -12.02
C GLN A 83 11.48 -18.41 -11.27
N LEU A 84 12.66 -18.13 -10.70
CA LEU A 84 12.97 -16.85 -10.08
C LEU A 84 12.96 -15.71 -11.11
N GLU A 85 13.55 -15.90 -12.28
CA GLU A 85 13.56 -14.90 -13.36
C GLU A 85 12.14 -14.54 -13.83
N GLU A 86 11.28 -15.55 -14.00
CA GLU A 86 9.86 -15.37 -14.30
C GLU A 86 9.15 -14.62 -13.16
N THR A 87 9.36 -15.04 -11.91
CA THR A 87 8.75 -14.42 -10.72
C THR A 87 9.15 -12.95 -10.57
N ILE A 88 10.42 -12.61 -10.82
CA ILE A 88 10.93 -11.24 -10.80
C ILE A 88 10.27 -10.42 -11.91
N SER A 89 10.23 -10.97 -13.13
CA SER A 89 9.64 -10.29 -14.29
C SER A 89 8.16 -9.99 -14.07
N ASP A 90 7.41 -10.95 -13.54
CA ASP A 90 5.99 -10.80 -13.21
C ASP A 90 5.77 -9.79 -12.08
N PHE A 91 6.62 -9.80 -11.05
CA PHE A 91 6.55 -8.80 -9.97
C PHE A 91 6.81 -7.38 -10.50
N HIS A 92 7.80 -7.19 -11.36
CA HIS A 92 8.08 -5.89 -11.96
C HIS A 92 6.94 -5.41 -12.87
N ARG A 93 6.35 -6.31 -13.67
CA ARG A 93 5.17 -6.01 -14.47
C ARG A 93 4.01 -5.56 -13.59
N GLN A 94 3.66 -6.37 -12.60
CA GLN A 94 2.57 -6.07 -11.65
C GLN A 94 2.78 -4.72 -10.97
N LYS A 95 4.01 -4.45 -10.50
CA LYS A 95 4.37 -3.17 -9.88
C LYS A 95 4.11 -1.98 -10.80
N LEU A 96 4.50 -2.07 -12.07
CA LEU A 96 4.29 -0.98 -13.03
C LEU A 96 2.80 -0.78 -13.35
N GLU A 97 2.06 -1.87 -13.52
CA GLU A 97 0.62 -1.83 -13.77
C GLU A 97 -0.15 -1.24 -12.57
N ASP A 98 0.23 -1.61 -11.35
CA ASP A 98 -0.36 -1.07 -10.13
C ASP A 98 -0.02 0.40 -9.89
N ILE A 99 1.23 0.80 -10.07
CA ILE A 99 1.61 2.23 -9.99
C ILE A 99 0.76 3.03 -10.97
N LYS A 100 0.69 2.59 -12.22
CA LYS A 100 -0.12 3.26 -13.23
C LYS A 100 -1.58 3.36 -12.78
N ARG A 101 -2.18 2.27 -12.30
CA ARG A 101 -3.57 2.23 -11.84
C ARG A 101 -3.80 3.16 -10.64
N ILE A 102 -3.04 3.00 -9.57
CA ILE A 102 -3.17 3.75 -8.32
C ILE A 102 -3.07 5.25 -8.56
N PHE A 103 -2.06 5.70 -9.31
CA PHE A 103 -1.90 7.13 -9.60
C PHE A 103 -2.97 7.66 -10.56
N THR A 104 -3.45 6.83 -11.51
CA THR A 104 -4.58 7.21 -12.37
C THR A 104 -5.86 7.38 -11.54
N ASP A 105 -6.13 6.45 -10.61
CA ASP A 105 -7.26 6.54 -9.69
C ASP A 105 -7.16 7.77 -8.79
N PHE A 106 -5.99 8.04 -8.22
CA PHE A 106 -5.74 9.25 -7.42
C PHE A 106 -6.09 10.52 -8.21
N ILE A 107 -5.50 10.68 -9.39
CA ILE A 107 -5.74 11.86 -10.24
C ILE A 107 -7.23 11.98 -10.58
N THR A 108 -7.88 10.87 -10.90
CA THR A 108 -9.31 10.87 -11.27
C THR A 108 -10.18 11.30 -10.10
N VAL A 109 -9.89 10.83 -8.88
CA VAL A 109 -10.62 11.22 -7.67
C VAL A 109 -10.42 12.70 -7.36
N GLU A 110 -9.20 13.21 -7.46
CA GLU A 110 -8.90 14.64 -7.26
C GLU A 110 -9.54 15.52 -8.33
N MET A 111 -9.57 15.08 -9.60
CA MET A 111 -10.25 15.82 -10.67
C MET A 111 -11.73 16.00 -10.39
N VAL A 112 -12.42 14.95 -9.92
CA VAL A 112 -13.84 15.03 -9.55
C VAL A 112 -14.04 16.00 -8.39
N PHE A 113 -13.22 15.88 -7.34
CA PHE A 113 -13.29 16.77 -6.20
C PHE A 113 -13.09 18.24 -6.58
N HIS A 114 -12.09 18.54 -7.40
CA HIS A 114 -11.82 19.90 -7.84
C HIS A 114 -12.94 20.46 -8.75
N ALA A 115 -13.56 19.63 -9.57
CA ALA A 115 -14.71 20.03 -10.37
C ALA A 115 -15.91 20.41 -9.48
N GLU A 116 -16.24 19.58 -8.48
CA GLU A 116 -17.32 19.86 -7.51
C GLU A 116 -17.03 21.13 -6.70
N ALA A 117 -15.78 21.32 -6.26
CA ALA A 117 -15.39 22.54 -5.56
C ALA A 117 -15.58 23.79 -6.43
N LEU A 118 -15.18 23.72 -7.71
CA LEU A 118 -15.35 24.80 -8.67
C LEU A 118 -16.83 25.10 -8.92
N GLU A 119 -17.68 24.07 -8.99
CA GLU A 119 -19.13 24.22 -9.11
C GLU A 119 -19.71 24.99 -7.91
N VAL A 120 -19.37 24.58 -6.69
CA VAL A 120 -19.83 25.25 -5.45
C VAL A 120 -19.38 26.71 -5.41
N TYR A 121 -18.12 27.00 -5.77
CA TYR A 121 -17.62 28.38 -5.81
C TYR A 121 -18.33 29.22 -6.87
N THR A 122 -18.54 28.66 -8.07
CA THR A 122 -19.23 29.35 -9.15
C THR A 122 -20.67 29.67 -8.77
N HIS A 123 -21.39 28.71 -8.20
CA HIS A 123 -22.76 28.92 -7.74
C HIS A 123 -22.84 29.96 -6.61
N THR A 124 -21.92 29.91 -5.65
CA THR A 124 -21.86 30.89 -4.55
C THR A 124 -21.57 32.29 -5.09
N PHE A 125 -20.66 32.42 -6.05
CA PHE A 125 -20.38 33.69 -6.71
C PHE A 125 -21.62 34.26 -7.40
N GLN A 126 -22.33 33.45 -8.18
CA GLN A 126 -23.58 33.85 -8.85
C GLN A 126 -24.66 34.28 -7.86
N ASN A 127 -24.80 33.56 -6.73
CA ASN A 127 -25.75 33.92 -5.69
C ASN A 127 -25.42 35.28 -5.07
N LEU A 128 -24.14 35.58 -4.83
CA LEU A 128 -23.72 36.88 -4.30
C LEU A 128 -23.87 38.01 -5.33
N ASP A 129 -23.54 37.75 -6.59
CA ASP A 129 -23.65 38.73 -7.69
C ASP A 129 -25.11 39.10 -7.99
N SER A 130 -26.03 38.15 -7.80
CA SER A 130 -27.47 38.36 -7.97
C SER A 130 -28.19 38.95 -6.74
N MET A 131 -27.47 39.22 -5.64
CA MET A 131 -28.07 39.89 -4.48
C MET A 131 -28.41 41.33 -4.83
N ASP A 132 -29.67 41.71 -4.63
CA ASP A 132 -30.15 43.07 -4.82
C ASP A 132 -30.22 43.76 -3.45
N ILE A 133 -29.17 44.52 -3.15
CA ILE A 133 -28.99 45.17 -1.85
C ILE A 133 -30.16 46.11 -1.53
N ASP A 134 -30.64 46.86 -2.51
CA ASP A 134 -31.70 47.85 -2.28
C ASP A 134 -33.04 47.16 -1.99
N LYS A 135 -33.37 46.12 -2.76
CA LYS A 135 -34.57 45.32 -2.54
C LYS A 135 -34.54 44.57 -1.21
N ASP A 136 -33.40 43.99 -0.85
CA ASP A 136 -33.23 43.29 0.42
C ASP A 136 -33.32 44.26 1.61
N LEU A 137 -32.81 45.50 1.46
CA LEU A 137 -32.92 46.55 2.46
C LEU A 137 -34.37 47.08 2.61
N GLU A 138 -35.12 47.18 1.51
CA GLU A 138 -36.53 47.53 1.53
C GLU A 138 -37.35 46.51 2.31
N LEU A 139 -37.16 45.20 2.01
CA LEU A 139 -37.80 44.09 2.74
C LEU A 139 -37.47 44.13 4.23
N PHE A 140 -36.21 44.42 4.58
CA PHE A 140 -35.79 44.57 5.97
C PHE A 140 -36.48 45.76 6.66
N THR A 141 -36.57 46.90 5.97
CA THR A 141 -37.19 48.12 6.50
C THR A 141 -38.68 47.94 6.70
N GLU A 142 -39.38 47.31 5.75
CA GLU A 142 -40.81 46.97 5.87
C GLU A 142 -41.07 46.06 7.07
N ARG A 143 -40.16 45.11 7.33
CA ARG A 143 -40.27 44.20 8.48
C ARG A 143 -39.99 44.88 9.83
N ILE A 144 -39.10 45.87 9.87
CA ILE A 144 -38.79 46.65 11.09
C ILE A 144 -39.86 47.70 11.39
N ARG A 145 -40.59 48.18 10.37
CA ARG A 145 -41.80 48.96 10.57
C ARG A 145 -42.88 48.06 11.20
N VAL A 146 -42.71 47.78 12.49
CA VAL A 146 -43.79 47.39 13.40
C VAL A 146 -44.87 48.41 13.17
N SER A 147 -46.01 47.95 12.64
CA SER A 147 -47.20 48.74 12.34
C SER A 147 -47.32 49.94 13.29
N GLU A 148 -46.79 51.09 12.86
CA GLU A 148 -47.22 52.38 13.37
C GLU A 148 -48.58 52.59 12.72
N GLY A 149 -49.58 51.90 13.25
CA GLY A 149 -50.95 52.22 12.94
C GLY A 149 -51.23 53.65 13.38
N PRO A 150 -52.13 54.38 12.70
CA PRO A 150 -52.86 55.43 13.37
C PRO A 150 -53.56 54.81 14.58
N LEU A 151 -53.33 55.37 15.76
CA LEU A 151 -54.09 55.07 16.98
C LEU A 151 -55.54 55.55 16.79
N ASP A 152 -56.32 54.79 16.04
CA ASP A 152 -57.77 54.82 16.13
C ASP A 152 -58.22 53.53 16.82
N ASN A 153 -58.56 53.72 18.09
CA ASN A 153 -59.18 52.78 19.00
C ASN A 153 -60.06 51.74 18.28
N GLN A 154 -59.67 50.46 18.30
CA GLN A 154 -60.54 49.33 18.70
C GLN A 154 -59.84 47.97 18.62
N THR A 155 -59.91 47.27 19.75
CA THR A 155 -59.87 45.81 19.91
C THR A 155 -58.50 45.13 19.89
N LEU A 156 -57.97 44.93 21.10
CA LEU A 156 -56.99 43.91 21.46
C LEU A 156 -57.37 42.55 20.84
N LEU A 157 -56.51 41.99 20.00
CA LEU A 157 -56.46 40.55 19.74
C LEU A 157 -55.01 40.06 19.89
N PRO A 158 -54.82 38.91 20.57
CA PRO A 158 -53.50 38.48 21.01
C PRO A 158 -52.61 38.05 19.84
N SER A 159 -51.35 38.47 19.93
CA SER A 159 -50.24 38.03 19.09
C SER A 159 -50.14 36.51 19.09
N SER A 160 -50.53 35.88 17.98
CA SER A 160 -50.17 34.50 17.70
C SER A 160 -48.73 34.48 17.20
N MET A 161 -47.82 34.04 18.07
CA MET A 161 -46.51 33.58 17.66
C MET A 161 -46.67 32.38 16.73
N ALA A 162 -46.85 32.64 15.43
CA ALA A 162 -46.67 31.64 14.40
C ALA A 162 -45.17 31.47 14.18
N HIS A 163 -44.57 30.52 14.91
CA HIS A 163 -43.33 29.89 14.49
C HIS A 163 -43.50 29.38 13.05
N GLN A 164 -42.86 30.04 12.09
CA GLN A 164 -42.53 29.42 10.82
C GLN A 164 -41.11 28.83 10.97
N PRO A 165 -40.91 27.55 10.63
CA PRO A 165 -39.68 26.82 10.93
C PRO A 165 -38.55 27.32 10.04
N SER A 166 -37.37 27.52 10.64
CA SER A 166 -36.10 27.64 9.93
C SER A 166 -35.89 26.41 9.02
N PRO A 167 -35.26 26.56 7.84
CA PRO A 167 -34.79 25.40 7.09
C PRO A 167 -33.64 24.76 7.88
N THR A 168 -33.97 23.75 8.68
CA THR A 168 -33.00 22.92 9.37
C THR A 168 -32.20 22.15 8.32
N LEU A 169 -30.92 22.51 8.17
CA LEU A 169 -29.92 21.69 7.51
C LEU A 169 -29.98 20.27 8.08
N GLY A 170 -30.32 19.32 7.22
CA GLY A 170 -30.39 17.89 7.54
C GLY A 170 -28.99 17.33 7.81
N SER A 171 -28.51 17.49 9.03
CA SER A 171 -27.37 16.75 9.58
C SER A 171 -27.91 15.66 10.50
N SER A 172 -28.19 14.48 9.93
CA SER A 172 -28.55 13.29 10.70
C SER A 172 -27.30 12.65 11.30
N LEU A 173 -26.84 13.16 12.44
CA LEU A 173 -25.99 12.41 13.37
C LEU A 173 -26.88 11.75 14.42
N LYS A 174 -27.02 10.42 14.33
CA LYS A 174 -27.57 9.59 15.40
C LYS A 174 -26.43 8.83 16.07
N HIS A 175 -26.20 9.15 17.34
CA HIS A 175 -25.48 8.30 18.28
C HIS A 175 -26.32 8.09 19.54
N THR A 176 -26.00 6.99 20.23
CA THR A 176 -26.46 6.50 21.55
C THR A 176 -27.73 5.64 21.52
N GLY A 177 -27.79 4.46 22.13
CA GLY A 177 -26.85 3.59 22.87
C GLY A 177 -27.39 2.15 22.74
N GLU A 178 -26.89 1.08 23.36
CA GLU A 178 -25.95 0.85 24.43
C GLU A 178 -25.74 -0.68 24.48
N SER A 179 -24.63 -1.12 25.07
CA SER A 179 -24.42 -2.44 25.69
C SER A 179 -24.11 -3.65 24.78
N ALA A 180 -22.84 -4.04 24.77
CA ALA A 180 -22.43 -5.34 25.30
C ALA A 180 -20.92 -5.41 25.56
N LYS A 181 -20.61 -5.81 26.79
CA LYS A 181 -19.29 -6.06 27.38
C LYS A 181 -18.62 -7.29 26.75
N LYS A 182 -17.29 -7.23 26.58
CA LYS A 182 -16.24 -8.26 26.86
C LYS A 182 -14.93 -7.73 26.24
N SER A 183 -13.99 -7.15 26.99
CA SER A 183 -12.98 -7.82 27.82
C SER A 183 -12.37 -9.06 27.15
N SER A 184 -11.14 -8.94 26.65
CA SER A 184 -9.95 -9.44 27.37
C SER A 184 -8.67 -9.26 26.56
N SER A 185 -7.75 -8.45 27.10
CA SER A 185 -6.32 -8.46 26.80
C SER A 185 -5.59 -9.43 27.75
N SER A 186 -4.32 -9.71 27.43
CA SER A 186 -3.28 -10.45 28.19
C SER A 186 -3.26 -11.97 27.99
N ILE A 187 -2.23 -12.52 27.32
CA ILE A 187 -0.86 -12.80 27.81
C ILE A 187 -0.89 -13.78 28.97
N LEU A 188 -0.66 -15.06 28.66
CA LEU A 188 -0.19 -16.17 29.50
C LEU A 188 0.03 -17.35 28.51
N GLN A 189 1.05 -18.19 28.53
CA GLN A 189 2.11 -18.41 29.48
C GLN A 189 3.10 -19.40 28.84
N ARG A 190 4.38 -19.08 29.08
CA ARG A 190 5.54 -19.94 28.97
C ARG A 190 5.29 -21.27 29.71
N GLN A 191 5.49 -22.41 29.07
CA GLN A 191 5.87 -23.64 29.77
C GLN A 191 6.90 -24.39 28.93
N ARG A 192 8.10 -24.50 29.51
CA ARG A 192 9.20 -25.40 29.16
C ARG A 192 8.70 -26.85 29.25
N VAL A 193 9.02 -27.64 28.23
CA VAL A 193 9.39 -29.05 28.39
C VAL A 193 10.72 -29.23 27.65
N VAL A 194 11.65 -29.85 28.36
CA VAL A 194 13.01 -30.22 27.97
C VAL A 194 12.95 -31.66 27.51
N GLU A 195 13.40 -31.95 26.29
CA GLU A 195 13.86 -33.27 25.81
C GLU A 195 15.01 -32.94 24.84
N GLU A 196 16.26 -33.00 25.31
CA GLU A 196 17.26 -34.06 25.02
C GLU A 196 17.57 -34.14 23.51
N GLU A 197 18.55 -33.36 23.05
CA GLU A 197 19.92 -33.81 22.68
C GLU A 197 19.95 -34.82 21.53
N GLU A 198 20.17 -34.33 20.30
CA GLU A 198 21.12 -34.96 19.40
C GLU A 198 22.06 -33.85 18.88
N GLU A 199 23.33 -33.96 19.25
CA GLU A 199 24.44 -33.18 18.73
C GLU A 199 24.67 -33.57 17.26
N ASP A 200 24.13 -32.80 16.31
CA ASP A 200 24.66 -32.79 14.95
C ASP A 200 25.77 -31.72 14.90
N GLU A 201 27.00 -32.18 14.71
CA GLU A 201 28.20 -31.38 14.52
C GLU A 201 27.99 -30.36 13.38
N GLU A 202 27.56 -29.14 13.73
CA GLU A 202 27.70 -27.98 12.84
C GLU A 202 29.18 -27.62 12.74
N GLU A 203 29.89 -28.28 11.83
CA GLU A 203 31.11 -27.72 11.28
C GLU A 203 30.77 -26.39 10.60
N ASP A 204 31.39 -25.33 11.10
CA ASP A 204 31.39 -23.96 10.62
C ASP A 204 31.57 -23.88 9.09
N TYR A 205 30.46 -23.65 8.37
CA TYR A 205 30.45 -23.41 6.91
C TYR A 205 29.91 -22.03 6.54
N GLU A 206 29.87 -21.07 7.47
CA GLU A 206 29.37 -19.72 7.17
C GLU A 206 30.48 -18.77 6.66
N SER A 207 31.75 -19.05 6.93
CA SER A 207 32.82 -18.06 6.69
C SER A 207 33.21 -17.83 5.21
N GLU A 208 32.81 -18.69 4.27
CA GLU A 208 33.26 -18.60 2.86
C GLU A 208 32.19 -18.10 1.86
N ILE A 209 30.91 -18.03 2.26
CA ILE A 209 29.83 -17.67 1.32
C ILE A 209 29.69 -16.14 1.13
N GLU A 210 30.04 -15.33 2.13
CA GLU A 210 29.95 -13.86 2.02
C GLU A 210 30.99 -13.25 1.07
N ALA A 211 32.15 -13.88 0.88
CA ALA A 211 33.24 -13.30 0.09
C ALA A 211 32.97 -13.30 -1.43
N GLN A 212 32.02 -14.09 -1.94
CA GLN A 212 31.81 -14.27 -3.38
C GLN A 212 30.62 -13.49 -3.96
N GLN A 213 29.81 -12.79 -3.13
CA GLN A 213 28.64 -12.04 -3.61
C GLN A 213 28.87 -10.55 -3.87
N ILE A 214 30.08 -10.01 -3.63
CA ILE A 214 30.45 -8.60 -3.90
C ILE A 214 31.28 -8.48 -5.19
N ASN A 215 30.84 -9.09 -6.29
CA ASN A 215 31.41 -8.80 -7.61
C ASN A 215 30.29 -8.71 -8.66
N THR A 216 29.56 -7.58 -8.63
CA THR A 216 28.77 -7.16 -9.78
C THR A 216 29.70 -6.39 -10.75
N PRO A 217 29.79 -6.76 -12.04
CA PRO A 217 30.56 -5.99 -13.01
C PRO A 217 29.91 -4.63 -13.22
N LYS A 218 30.68 -3.55 -13.06
CA LYS A 218 30.25 -2.20 -13.47
C LYS A 218 30.00 -2.19 -14.98
N TYR A 219 28.76 -1.87 -15.35
CA TYR A 219 28.35 -1.58 -16.72
C TYR A 219 29.25 -0.49 -17.30
N SER A 220 29.95 -0.76 -18.40
CA SER A 220 30.75 0.24 -19.11
C SER A 220 29.87 0.97 -20.12
N ASP A 221 29.63 2.25 -19.88
CA ASP A 221 28.97 3.18 -20.79
C ASP A 221 29.92 3.43 -22.00
N ARG A 222 29.68 2.76 -23.13
CA ARG A 222 30.28 3.15 -24.41
C ARG A 222 29.47 4.30 -25.00
N ARG A 223 29.73 5.51 -24.52
CA ARG A 223 29.45 6.71 -25.31
C ARG A 223 30.47 6.84 -26.42
N THR A 224 29.91 7.11 -27.57
CA THR A 224 30.51 7.39 -28.85
C THR A 224 31.41 8.61 -28.81
N ASP A 225 32.72 8.42 -28.87
CA ASP A 225 33.63 9.43 -29.41
C ASP A 225 34.08 8.96 -30.79
N ARG A 226 33.34 9.40 -31.82
CA ARG A 226 33.83 9.39 -33.19
C ARG A 226 34.14 10.83 -33.62
N LEU A 227 35.44 11.08 -33.64
CA LEU A 227 36.20 11.82 -34.65
C LEU A 227 36.02 13.35 -34.69
N GLY A 228 36.97 14.02 -34.06
CA GLY A 228 37.55 15.25 -34.60
C GLY A 228 38.97 14.96 -35.12
N GLY A 229 39.26 15.38 -36.36
CA GLY A 229 40.61 15.83 -36.72
C GLY A 229 41.31 15.17 -37.92
N LEU A 230 41.35 15.94 -39.02
CA LEU A 230 42.52 16.17 -39.91
C LEU A 230 42.84 15.14 -41.01
N GLN A 231 42.36 15.41 -42.23
CA GLN A 231 43.20 15.90 -43.34
C GLN A 231 42.35 16.65 -44.36
#